data_AF-A0A178T7C1-F1
#
_entry.id   AF-A0A178T7C1-F1
#
_cell.length_a   1.000
_cell.length_b   1.000
_cell.length_c   1.000
_cell.angle_alpha   90.00
_cell.angle_beta   90.00
_cell.angle_gamma   90.00
#
_symmetry.space_group_name_H-M   'P 1'
#
loop_
_entity.id
_entity.type
_entity.pdbx_description
1 polymer ?
#
loop_
_entity_poly.entity_id
_entity_poly.type
_entity_poly.pdbx_seq_one_letter_code
_entity_poly.pdbx_strand_id
1 'polypeptide(L)'
;MENQTGFRVNVQRFGSYLKNPIIYALILGVMFRFAHIPIPSFIWQPLERVADAFLVIALLTLGAQLAYMNMKRLPRLMFITNGSRLVLSPLIAFLIVSLLHIKGTTAQALLIASAYPCSRNTALYALEYNHHPEYAAQAVFLSTLLSPLTVSGVIGLARVCF
;
A
#
# COMPACT_ATOMS: atom_id res chain seq x y z
N MET A 1 -15.77 -32.74 -21.17
CA MET A 1 -16.81 -32.01 -20.41
C MET A 1 -16.13 -31.06 -19.41
N GLU A 2 -15.29 -30.14 -19.89
CA GLU A 2 -14.29 -29.41 -19.08
C GLU A 2 -14.31 -27.89 -19.39
N ASN A 3 -15.49 -27.36 -19.73
CA ASN A 3 -15.60 -25.94 -20.13
C ASN A 3 -16.80 -25.20 -19.52
N GLN A 4 -17.40 -25.74 -18.44
CA GLN A 4 -18.56 -25.12 -17.76
C GLN A 4 -18.32 -24.75 -16.29
N THR A 5 -17.18 -25.14 -15.71
CA THR A 5 -16.80 -24.79 -14.32
C THR A 5 -16.17 -23.40 -14.18
N GLY A 6 -15.60 -22.83 -15.24
CA GLY A 6 -14.96 -21.50 -15.20
C GLY A 6 -15.94 -20.31 -15.11
N PHE A 7 -17.15 -20.43 -15.68
CA PHE A 7 -18.07 -19.29 -15.79
C PHE A 7 -18.91 -19.06 -14.51
N ARG A 8 -19.35 -20.13 -13.82
CA ARG A 8 -20.16 -20.01 -12.59
C ARG A 8 -19.35 -19.51 -11.38
N VAL A 9 -18.04 -19.78 -11.35
CA VAL A 9 -17.13 -19.31 -10.29
C VAL A 9 -16.85 -17.81 -10.43
N ASN A 10 -16.94 -17.25 -11.64
CA ASN A 10 -16.59 -15.84 -11.91
C ASN A 10 -17.69 -14.85 -11.47
N VAL A 11 -18.97 -15.24 -11.60
CA VAL A 11 -20.11 -14.39 -11.19
C VAL A 11 -20.29 -14.35 -9.67
N GLN A 12 -20.04 -15.46 -8.96
CA GLN A 12 -20.10 -15.49 -7.49
C GLN A 12 -19.01 -14.64 -6.83
N ARG A 13 -17.83 -14.51 -7.45
CA ARG A 13 -16.73 -13.68 -6.93
C ARG A 13 -17.02 -12.18 -7.03
N PHE A 14 -17.73 -11.74 -8.08
CA PHE A 14 -18.12 -10.34 -8.24
C PHE A 14 -19.08 -9.85 -7.13
N GLY A 15 -20.04 -10.69 -6.74
CA GLY A 15 -20.95 -10.38 -5.63
C GLY A 15 -20.26 -10.25 -4.27
N SER A 16 -19.09 -10.88 -4.08
CA SER A 16 -18.31 -10.75 -2.84
C SER A 16 -17.58 -9.42 -2.74
N TYR A 17 -17.16 -8.80 -3.85
CA TYR A 17 -16.54 -7.46 -3.80
C TYR A 17 -17.52 -6.38 -3.36
N LEU A 18 -18.79 -6.50 -3.75
CA LEU A 18 -19.85 -5.62 -3.26
C LEU A 18 -20.06 -5.72 -1.75
N LYS A 19 -19.54 -6.74 -1.05
CA LYS A 19 -19.62 -6.80 0.42
C LYS A 19 -18.51 -6.01 1.12
N ASN A 20 -17.53 -5.47 0.37
CA ASN A 20 -16.41 -4.77 0.97
C ASN A 20 -16.83 -3.35 1.42
N PRO A 21 -16.83 -3.05 2.73
CA PRO A 21 -17.26 -1.75 3.26
C PRO A 21 -16.42 -0.57 2.75
N ILE A 22 -15.18 -0.81 2.34
CA ILE A 22 -14.26 0.22 1.81
C ILE A 22 -14.84 0.85 0.54
N ILE A 23 -15.50 0.06 -0.31
CA ILE A 23 -16.10 0.55 -1.57
C ILE A 23 -17.22 1.55 -1.27
N TYR A 24 -18.11 1.20 -0.34
CA TYR A 24 -19.20 2.09 0.08
C TYR A 24 -18.68 3.36 0.75
N ALA A 25 -17.68 3.24 1.61
CA ALA A 25 -17.05 4.39 2.25
C ALA A 25 -16.43 5.36 1.23
N LEU A 26 -15.74 4.83 0.21
CA LEU A 26 -15.17 5.62 -0.88
C LEU A 26 -16.26 6.35 -1.68
N ILE A 27 -17.33 5.63 -2.08
CA ILE A 27 -18.44 6.22 -2.82
C ILE A 27 -19.08 7.35 -2.01
N LEU A 28 -19.40 7.11 -0.74
CA LEU A 28 -20.00 8.13 0.13
C LEU A 28 -19.07 9.33 0.32
N GLY A 29 -17.78 9.10 0.55
CA GLY A 29 -16.79 10.17 0.70
C GLY A 29 -16.68 11.05 -0.55
N VAL A 30 -16.65 10.43 -1.73
CA VAL A 30 -16.64 11.14 -3.01
C VAL A 30 -17.95 11.91 -3.24
N MET A 31 -19.11 11.30 -2.95
CA MET A 31 -20.41 11.96 -3.06
C MET A 31 -20.51 13.18 -2.15
N PHE A 32 -20.10 13.06 -0.89
CA PHE A 32 -20.13 14.18 0.06
C PHE A 32 -19.19 15.31 -0.37
N ARG A 33 -18.01 14.95 -0.92
CA ARG A 33 -17.07 15.93 -1.47
C ARG A 33 -17.65 16.68 -2.66
N PHE A 34 -18.30 15.99 -3.61
CA PHE A 34 -18.92 16.64 -4.78
C PHE A 34 -20.16 17.47 -4.40
N ALA A 35 -20.99 16.97 -3.48
CA ALA A 35 -22.17 17.67 -3.00
C ALA A 35 -21.84 18.81 -2.02
N HIS A 36 -20.56 19.01 -1.66
CA HIS A 36 -20.09 20.00 -0.69
C HIS A 36 -20.83 19.93 0.65
N ILE A 37 -21.23 18.71 1.05
CA ILE A 37 -21.96 18.49 2.30
C ILE A 37 -20.95 18.59 3.45
N PRO A 38 -21.07 19.59 4.35
CA PRO A 38 -20.17 19.70 5.49
C PRO A 38 -20.49 18.56 6.49
N ILE A 39 -19.47 17.79 6.86
CA ILE A 39 -19.60 16.77 7.90
C ILE A 39 -19.39 17.45 9.26
N PRO A 40 -20.36 17.37 10.20
CA PRO A 40 -20.22 17.96 11.53
C PRO A 40 -18.98 17.44 12.28
N SER A 41 -18.31 18.32 13.01
CA SER A 41 -17.09 18.00 13.76
C SER A 41 -17.28 16.87 14.78
N PHE A 42 -18.46 16.77 15.39
CA PHE A 42 -18.81 15.70 16.32
C PHE A 42 -18.77 14.30 15.67
N ILE A 43 -18.96 14.18 14.35
CA ILE A 43 -18.82 12.91 13.62
C ILE A 43 -17.39 12.76 13.11
N TRP A 44 -16.80 13.84 12.60
CA TRP A 44 -15.48 13.81 11.99
C TRP A 44 -14.37 13.48 13.01
N GLN A 45 -14.40 14.11 14.19
CA GLN A 45 -13.35 13.92 15.19
C GLN A 45 -13.24 12.47 15.68
N PRO A 46 -14.32 11.77 16.11
CA PRO A 46 -14.22 10.35 16.47
C PRO A 46 -13.75 9.48 15.31
N LEU A 47 -14.22 9.75 14.09
CA LEU A 47 -13.82 8.99 12.90
C LEU A 47 -12.31 9.11 12.62
N GLU A 48 -11.78 10.33 12.74
CA GLU A 48 -10.34 10.61 12.61
C GLU A 48 -9.53 9.88 13.70
N ARG A 49 -9.99 9.90 14.96
CA ARG A 49 -9.34 9.14 16.04
C ARG A 49 -9.32 7.64 15.81
N VAL A 50 -10.42 7.07 15.28
CA VAL A 50 -10.49 5.65 14.93
C VAL A 50 -9.54 5.33 13.77
N ALA A 51 -9.46 6.21 12.77
CA ALA A 51 -8.54 6.05 11.65
C ALA A 51 -7.06 6.06 12.10
N ASP A 52 -6.71 6.95 13.03
CA ASP A 52 -5.37 7.00 13.64
C ASP A 52 -5.07 5.73 14.45
N ALA A 53 -6.04 5.25 15.25
CA ALA A 53 -5.89 4.02 16.01
C ALA A 53 -5.71 2.79 15.11
N PHE A 54 -6.39 2.75 13.96
CA PHE A 54 -6.28 1.67 12.99
C PHE A 54 -4.85 1.50 12.47
N LEU A 55 -4.12 2.61 12.25
CA LEU A 55 -2.70 2.55 11.87
C LEU A 55 -1.88 1.78 12.91
N VAL A 56 -2.05 2.11 14.20
CA VAL A 56 -1.33 1.47 15.30
C VAL A 56 -1.69 -0.02 15.39
N ILE A 57 -2.98 -0.35 15.33
CA ILE A 57 -3.45 -1.74 15.37
C ILE A 57 -2.86 -2.54 14.20
N ALA A 58 -2.90 -2.01 12.98
CA ALA A 58 -2.36 -2.68 11.80
C ALA A 58 -0.85 -2.98 11.95
N LEU A 59 -0.08 -2.04 12.51
CA LEU A 59 1.35 -2.25 12.77
C LEU A 59 1.60 -3.25 13.90
N LEU A 60 0.80 -3.24 14.97
CA LEU A 60 0.88 -4.24 16.04
C LEU A 60 0.54 -5.64 15.52
N THR A 61 -0.50 -5.78 14.70
CA THR A 61 -0.87 -7.06 14.07
C THR A 61 0.22 -7.55 13.13
N LEU A 62 0.89 -6.65 12.39
CA LEU A 62 2.05 -7.01 11.58
C LEU A 62 3.23 -7.44 12.47
N GLY A 63 3.48 -6.75 13.58
CA GLY A 63 4.46 -7.15 14.59
C GLY A 63 4.19 -8.54 15.19
N ALA A 64 2.94 -8.82 15.53
CA ALA A 64 2.51 -10.13 16.01
C ALA A 64 2.72 -11.21 14.93
N GLN A 65 2.36 -10.94 13.67
CA GLN A 65 2.67 -11.84 12.55
C GLN A 65 4.17 -12.13 12.49
N LEU A 66 5.04 -11.12 12.66
CA LEU A 66 6.50 -11.31 12.69
C LEU A 66 6.98 -12.17 13.85
N ALA A 67 6.39 -12.03 15.04
CA ALA A 67 6.79 -12.80 16.22
C ALA A 67 6.56 -14.31 16.08
N TYR A 68 5.52 -14.71 15.34
CA TYR A 68 5.23 -16.13 15.07
C TYR A 68 5.90 -16.65 13.80
N MET A 69 6.55 -15.79 13.01
CA MET A 69 7.24 -16.16 11.78
C MET A 69 8.67 -16.62 12.01
N ASN A 70 9.12 -17.59 11.22
CA ASN A 70 10.50 -18.05 11.23
C ASN A 70 11.39 -17.11 10.39
N MET A 71 11.82 -15.98 10.98
CA MET A 71 12.69 -14.99 10.34
C MET A 71 14.07 -15.53 9.92
N LYS A 72 14.47 -16.73 10.37
CA LYS A 72 15.81 -17.29 10.12
C LYS A 72 16.07 -17.64 8.65
N ARG A 73 15.05 -17.64 7.78
CA ARG A 73 15.20 -17.93 6.34
C ARG A 73 14.57 -16.82 5.51
N LEU A 74 15.34 -15.79 5.22
CA LEU A 74 14.96 -14.81 4.19
C LEU A 74 15.19 -15.43 2.81
N PRO A 75 14.13 -15.67 2.01
CA PRO A 75 14.31 -16.24 0.68
C PRO A 75 15.05 -15.24 -0.21
N ARG A 76 15.90 -15.72 -1.13
CA ARG A 76 16.65 -14.85 -2.06
C ARG A 76 15.74 -13.91 -2.85
N LEU A 77 14.52 -14.37 -3.16
CA LEU A 77 13.49 -13.58 -3.82
C LEU A 77 13.06 -12.34 -3.02
N MET A 78 13.22 -12.35 -1.69
CA MET A 78 12.90 -11.20 -0.83
C MET A 78 13.75 -9.97 -1.15
N PHE A 79 15.03 -10.17 -1.46
CA PHE A 79 15.92 -9.07 -1.86
C PHE A 79 15.52 -8.49 -3.21
N ILE A 80 15.06 -9.33 -4.14
CA ILE A 80 14.57 -8.89 -5.44
C ILE A 80 13.27 -8.09 -5.27
N THR A 81 12.33 -8.56 -4.43
CA THR A 81 11.06 -7.88 -4.15
C THR A 81 11.26 -6.51 -3.49
N ASN A 82 12.12 -6.43 -2.48
CA ASN A 82 12.39 -5.16 -1.80
C ASN A 82 13.25 -4.23 -2.65
N GLY A 83 14.24 -4.76 -3.39
CA GLY A 83 15.07 -3.99 -4.30
C GLY A 83 14.27 -3.41 -5.47
N SER A 84 13.34 -4.18 -6.04
CA SER A 84 12.46 -3.67 -7.09
C SER A 84 11.53 -2.58 -6.55
N ARG A 85 11.03 -2.72 -5.33
CA ARG A 85 10.15 -1.71 -4.73
C ARG A 85 10.89 -0.44 -4.28
N LEU A 86 12.08 -0.56 -3.69
CA LEU A 86 12.77 0.58 -3.07
C LEU A 86 13.78 1.26 -3.99
N VAL A 87 14.27 0.58 -5.03
CA VAL A 87 15.29 1.11 -5.94
C VAL A 87 14.75 1.22 -7.37
N LEU A 88 14.18 0.14 -7.90
CA LEU A 88 13.70 0.14 -9.28
C LEU A 88 12.47 1.07 -9.44
N SER A 89 11.55 1.09 -8.48
CA SER A 89 10.39 1.99 -8.47
C SER A 89 10.77 3.48 -8.59
N PRO A 90 11.63 4.06 -7.73
CA PRO A 90 12.04 5.46 -7.89
C PRO A 90 12.87 5.72 -9.13
N LEU A 91 13.65 4.74 -9.62
CA LEU A 91 14.36 4.89 -10.89
C LEU A 91 13.38 5.01 -12.07
N ILE A 92 12.35 4.19 -12.10
CA ILE A 92 11.28 4.26 -13.11
C ILE A 92 10.52 5.58 -12.99
N ALA A 93 10.18 6.00 -11.76
CA ALA A 93 9.49 7.26 -11.53
C ALA A 93 10.32 8.46 -12.00
N PHE A 94 11.62 8.48 -11.73
CA PHE A 94 12.53 9.53 -12.22
C PHE A 94 12.52 9.60 -13.75
N LEU A 95 12.58 8.45 -14.43
CA LEU A 95 12.52 8.38 -15.89
C LEU A 95 11.19 8.93 -16.42
N ILE A 96 10.06 8.52 -15.84
CA ILE A 96 8.73 8.98 -16.26
C ILE A 96 8.56 10.48 -16.04
N VAL A 97 8.92 10.99 -14.85
CA VAL A 97 8.82 12.41 -14.51
C VAL A 97 9.69 13.25 -15.45
N SER A 98 10.88 12.77 -15.80
CA SER A 98 11.79 13.44 -16.74
C SER A 98 11.25 13.42 -18.18
N LEU A 99 10.74 12.28 -18.65
CA LEU A 99 10.15 12.12 -19.99
C LEU A 99 8.92 13.03 -20.17
N LEU A 100 8.10 13.15 -19.12
CA LEU A 100 6.91 14.00 -19.11
C LEU A 100 7.23 15.48 -18.81
N HIS A 101 8.50 15.83 -18.62
CA HIS A 101 8.96 17.20 -18.32
C HIS A 101 8.22 17.86 -17.13
N ILE A 102 7.83 17.06 -16.14
CA ILE A 102 7.18 17.55 -14.92
C ILE A 102 8.24 18.27 -14.08
N LYS A 103 7.92 19.45 -13.53
CA LYS A 103 8.86 20.30 -12.80
C LYS A 103 8.37 20.69 -11.40
N GLY A 104 9.31 21.14 -10.57
CA GLY A 104 9.04 21.73 -9.27
C GLY A 104 8.45 20.74 -8.26
N THR A 105 7.60 21.24 -7.37
CA THR A 105 7.08 20.49 -6.22
C THR A 105 6.32 19.21 -6.61
N THR A 106 5.64 19.22 -7.76
CA THR A 106 4.93 18.04 -8.26
C THR A 106 5.90 16.92 -8.64
N ALA A 107 6.99 17.25 -9.34
CA ALA A 107 8.03 16.27 -9.69
C ALA A 107 8.68 15.68 -8.44
N GLN A 108 9.01 16.54 -7.47
CA GLN A 108 9.57 16.13 -6.18
C GLN A 108 8.62 15.18 -5.43
N ALA A 109 7.33 15.54 -5.32
CA ALA A 109 6.34 14.72 -4.63
C ALA A 109 6.15 13.34 -5.28
N LEU A 110 6.07 13.29 -6.61
CA LEU A 110 5.94 12.03 -7.35
C LEU A 110 7.17 11.13 -7.15
N LEU A 111 8.37 11.70 -7.24
CA LEU A 111 9.60 10.95 -7.04
C LEU A 111 9.71 10.44 -5.60
N ILE A 112 9.45 11.27 -4.60
CA ILE A 112 9.50 10.86 -3.19
C ILE A 112 8.46 9.77 -2.89
N ALA A 113 7.23 9.91 -3.38
CA ALA A 113 6.17 8.93 -3.18
C ALA A 113 6.51 7.54 -3.76
N SER A 114 7.28 7.51 -4.85
CA SER A 114 7.70 6.26 -5.49
C SER A 114 8.71 5.44 -4.68
N ALA A 115 9.40 6.08 -3.71
CA ALA A 115 10.38 5.43 -2.82
C ALA A 115 9.74 4.83 -1.55
N TYR A 116 8.43 4.99 -1.37
CA TYR A 116 7.75 4.50 -0.16
C TYR A 116 7.77 2.96 -0.07
N PRO A 117 7.79 2.43 1.18
CA PRO A 117 7.86 0.99 1.42
C PRO A 117 6.65 0.24 0.84
N CYS A 118 6.70 -1.09 0.90
CA CYS A 118 5.58 -1.92 0.49
C CYS A 118 4.34 -1.60 1.35
N SER A 119 3.15 -1.69 0.75
CA SER A 119 1.90 -1.44 1.47
C SER A 119 1.69 -2.48 2.56
N ARG A 120 1.38 -2.02 3.78
CA ARG A 120 0.98 -2.91 4.88
C ARG A 120 -0.27 -3.74 4.58
N ASN A 121 -1.16 -3.22 3.72
CA ASN A 121 -2.37 -3.93 3.32
C ASN A 121 -2.05 -5.22 2.56
N THR A 122 -0.88 -5.32 1.93
CA THR A 122 -0.42 -6.54 1.26
C THR A 122 -0.32 -7.71 2.24
N ALA A 123 0.22 -7.49 3.44
CA ALA A 123 0.31 -8.52 4.48
C ALA A 123 -1.08 -8.90 5.02
N LEU A 124 -1.95 -7.90 5.22
CA LEU A 124 -3.33 -8.13 5.66
C LEU A 124 -4.11 -8.99 4.65
N TYR A 125 -4.04 -8.67 3.36
CA TYR A 125 -4.72 -9.45 2.33
C TYR A 125 -4.11 -10.84 2.16
N ALA A 126 -2.79 -10.98 2.27
CA ALA A 126 -2.14 -12.28 2.25
C ALA A 126 -2.59 -13.16 3.42
N LEU A 127 -2.84 -12.58 4.59
CA LEU A 127 -3.42 -13.27 5.75
C LEU A 127 -4.89 -13.63 5.51
N GLU A 128 -5.72 -12.66 5.10
CA GLU A 128 -7.15 -12.84 4.84
C GLU A 128 -7.41 -13.95 3.80
N TYR A 129 -6.61 -13.98 2.73
CA TYR A 129 -6.74 -14.95 1.65
C TYR A 129 -5.80 -16.16 1.77
N ASN A 130 -5.11 -16.31 2.91
CA ASN A 130 -4.16 -17.39 3.18
C ASN A 130 -3.14 -17.64 2.04
N HIS A 131 -2.60 -16.55 1.50
CA HIS A 131 -1.72 -16.54 0.33
C HIS A 131 -0.31 -16.05 0.70
N HIS A 132 0.53 -16.96 1.19
CA HIS A 132 1.89 -16.65 1.68
C HIS A 132 1.95 -15.45 2.64
N PRO A 133 1.14 -15.43 3.72
CA PRO A 133 1.10 -14.32 4.68
C PRO A 133 2.48 -14.02 5.26
N GLU A 134 3.29 -15.06 5.47
CA GLU A 134 4.61 -14.89 6.06
C GLU A 134 5.56 -14.09 5.15
N TYR A 135 5.58 -14.45 3.86
CA TYR A 135 6.39 -13.75 2.87
C TYR A 135 5.97 -12.29 2.74
N ALA A 136 4.65 -12.03 2.68
CA ALA A 136 4.11 -10.69 2.56
C ALA A 136 4.46 -9.82 3.78
N ALA A 137 4.31 -10.36 5.00
CA ALA A 137 4.67 -9.66 6.23
C ALA A 137 6.17 -9.37 6.31
N GLN A 138 7.04 -10.32 5.94
CA GLN A 138 8.49 -10.10 5.85
C GLN A 138 8.86 -9.01 4.82
N ALA A 139 8.21 -9.00 3.65
CA ALA A 139 8.45 -7.98 2.63
C ALA A 139 8.05 -6.58 3.11
N VAL A 140 6.89 -6.45 3.77
CA VAL A 140 6.48 -5.17 4.37
C VAL A 140 7.45 -4.73 5.46
N PHE A 141 7.85 -5.64 6.35
CA PHE A 141 8.79 -5.33 7.42
C PHE A 141 10.14 -4.84 6.89
N LEU A 142 10.76 -5.60 5.98
CA LEU A 142 12.06 -5.26 5.42
C LEU A 142 12.01 -3.96 4.61
N SER A 143 10.98 -3.78 3.77
CA SER A 143 10.84 -2.52 3.03
C SER A 143 10.66 -1.34 3.99
N THR A 144 9.90 -1.51 5.07
CA THR A 144 9.71 -0.46 6.09
C THR A 144 11.03 -0.13 6.77
N LEU A 145 11.83 -1.12 7.16
CA LEU A 145 13.13 -0.92 7.81
C LEU A 145 14.17 -0.26 6.89
N LEU A 146 14.16 -0.60 5.60
CA LEU A 146 15.09 -0.08 4.59
C LEU A 146 14.62 1.26 3.99
N SER A 147 13.33 1.58 4.10
CA SER A 147 12.76 2.79 3.49
C SER A 147 13.35 4.10 4.00
N PRO A 148 13.73 4.30 5.28
CA PRO A 148 14.31 5.57 5.72
C PRO A 148 15.58 5.93 4.94
N LEU A 149 16.42 4.94 4.61
CA LEU A 149 17.64 5.16 3.83
C LEU A 149 17.31 5.53 2.37
N THR A 150 16.41 4.78 1.75
CA THR A 150 16.05 4.98 0.33
C THR A 150 15.21 6.24 0.12
N VAL A 151 14.19 6.46 0.95
CA VAL A 151 13.37 7.69 0.93
C VAL A 151 14.23 8.92 1.20
N SER A 152 15.13 8.90 2.21
CA SER A 152 16.01 10.05 2.47
C SER A 152 16.94 10.34 1.28
N GLY A 153 17.51 9.30 0.67
CA GLY A 153 18.32 9.45 -0.54
C GLY A 153 17.53 10.03 -1.71
N VAL A 154 16.31 9.55 -1.92
CA VAL A 154 15.42 10.04 -2.97
C VAL A 154 14.94 11.47 -2.71
N ILE A 155 14.72 11.87 -1.46
CA ILE A 155 14.44 13.28 -1.11
C ILE A 155 15.62 14.17 -1.50
N GLY A 156 16.85 13.75 -1.22
CA GLY A 156 18.06 14.46 -1.64
C GLY A 156 18.14 14.62 -3.15
N LEU A 157 17.94 13.52 -3.89
CA LEU A 157 17.93 13.52 -5.36
C LEU A 157 16.82 14.41 -5.93
N ALA A 158 15.62 14.33 -5.38
CA ALA A 158 14.47 15.13 -5.81
C ALA A 158 14.76 16.63 -5.74
N ARG A 159 15.40 17.09 -4.65
CA ARG A 159 15.75 18.50 -4.45
C ARG A 159 16.83 19.01 -5.41
N VAL A 160 17.72 18.13 -5.87
CA VAL A 160 18.82 18.50 -6.78
C VAL A 160 18.34 18.48 -8.23
N CYS A 161 17.47 17.54 -8.60
CA CYS A 161 17.05 17.34 -9.98
C CYS A 161 15.81 18.15 -10.40
N PHE A 162 14.95 18.58 -9.48
CA PHE A 162 13.67 19.25 -9.76
C PHE A 162 13.42 20.45 -8.85
#